data_AF-A0A2W4QF60-F1
#
_entry.id   AF-A0A2W4QF60-F1
#
_cell.length_a   1.000
_cell.length_b   1.000
_cell.length_c   1.000
_cell.angle_alpha   90.00
_cell.angle_beta   90.00
_cell.angle_gamma   90.00
#
_symmetry.space_group_name_H-M   'P 1'
#
loop_
_entity.id
_entity.type
_entity.pdbx_description
1 polymer ?
#
loop_
_entity_poly.entity_id
_entity_poly.type
_entity_poly.pdbx_seq_one_letter_code
_entity_poly.pdbx_strand_id
1 'polypeptide(L)'
;MDDRDLPALEEAIGEIWETARRLGLDPFPTHFEIVPATILYEFGAYLLPGRFSHWTHGKAYYTMKSAYDYGLSKIYELVINANPSYAFLLETNSLLQNKFVVAHVFGHTDFFKNNIWFAPTNRQMLETVSQNAQRIRQYGIEEGDLEVE
;
A
#
# COMPACT_ATOMS: atom_id res chain seq x y z
N MET A 1 -0.21 -15.84 -8.01
CA MET A 1 1.07 -16.40 -7.56
C MET A 1 0.71 -17.71 -6.89
N ASP A 2 1.45 -18.77 -7.17
CA ASP A 2 1.17 -20.06 -6.54
C ASP A 2 1.74 -20.05 -5.12
N ASP A 3 1.12 -20.76 -4.18
CA ASP A 3 1.59 -20.83 -2.79
C ASP A 3 3.03 -21.35 -2.69
N ARG A 4 3.43 -22.14 -3.69
CA ARG A 4 4.78 -22.68 -3.86
C ARG A 4 5.85 -21.62 -4.16
N ASP A 5 5.46 -20.44 -4.64
CA ASP A 5 6.39 -19.36 -4.97
C ASP A 5 6.73 -18.46 -3.76
N LEU A 6 5.98 -18.54 -2.65
CA LEU A 6 6.18 -17.68 -1.49
C LEU A 6 7.60 -17.79 -0.89
N PRO A 7 8.16 -18.99 -0.65
CA PRO A 7 9.52 -19.10 -0.12
C PRO A 7 10.57 -18.47 -1.05
N ALA A 8 10.39 -18.63 -2.36
CA ALA A 8 11.30 -18.06 -3.35
C ALA A 8 11.19 -16.53 -3.45
N LEU A 9 10.01 -15.97 -3.12
CA LEU A 9 9.83 -14.53 -3.00
C LEU A 9 10.49 -14.00 -1.72
N GLU A 10 10.32 -14.69 -0.58
CA GLU A 10 10.94 -14.31 0.69
C GLU A 10 12.47 -14.29 0.59
N GLU A 11 13.07 -15.33 0.00
CA GLU A 11 14.50 -15.37 -0.29
C GLU A 11 14.92 -14.19 -1.17
N ALA A 12 14.18 -13.93 -2.25
CA ALA A 12 14.49 -12.82 -3.15
C ALA A 12 14.37 -11.46 -2.47
N ILE A 13 13.41 -11.26 -1.55
CA ILE A 13 13.30 -10.03 -0.76
C ILE A 13 14.59 -9.80 0.03
N GLY A 14 15.12 -10.84 0.68
CA GLY A 14 16.40 -10.77 1.39
C GLY A 14 17.59 -10.46 0.47
N GLU A 15 17.69 -11.13 -0.67
CA GLU A 15 18.76 -10.88 -1.65
C GLU A 15 18.73 -9.45 -2.21
N ILE A 16 17.54 -8.95 -2.53
CA ILE A 16 17.34 -7.60 -3.05
C ILE A 16 17.66 -6.57 -1.96
N TRP A 17 17.24 -6.80 -0.71
CA TRP A 17 17.57 -5.95 0.43
C TRP A 17 19.08 -5.80 0.60
N GLU A 18 19.81 -6.91 0.66
CA GLU A 18 21.27 -6.89 0.78
C GLU A 18 21.93 -6.23 -0.43
N THR A 19 21.39 -6.44 -1.63
CA THR A 19 21.86 -5.78 -2.85
C THR A 19 21.65 -4.26 -2.80
N ALA A 20 20.47 -3.80 -2.36
CA ALA A 20 20.17 -2.38 -2.21
C ALA A 20 21.14 -1.71 -1.23
N ARG A 21 21.40 -2.34 -0.08
CA ARG A 21 22.37 -1.85 0.91
C ARG A 21 23.80 -1.82 0.37
N ARG A 22 24.21 -2.84 -0.38
CA ARG A 22 25.53 -2.89 -1.04
C ARG A 22 25.70 -1.79 -2.09
N LEU A 23 24.62 -1.37 -2.74
CA LEU A 23 24.60 -0.24 -3.67
C LEU A 23 24.57 1.13 -2.97
N GLY A 24 24.50 1.16 -1.64
CA GLY A 24 24.50 2.40 -0.84
C GLY A 24 23.12 2.98 -0.59
N LEU A 25 22.04 2.25 -0.88
CA LEU A 25 20.68 2.67 -0.52
C LEU A 25 20.41 2.40 0.96
N ASP A 26 19.57 3.22 1.56
CA ASP A 26 19.12 3.12 2.95
C ASP A 26 17.57 3.10 3.04
N PRO A 27 16.90 2.10 2.43
CA PRO A 27 15.44 2.00 2.46
C PRO A 27 14.88 1.86 3.88
N PHE A 28 13.62 2.26 4.08
CA PHE A 28 12.91 1.87 5.30
C PHE A 28 12.75 0.35 5.36
N PRO A 29 12.77 -0.27 6.55
CA PRO A 29 12.31 -1.64 6.72
C PRO A 29 10.87 -1.76 6.18
N THR A 30 10.63 -2.72 5.30
CA THR A 30 9.33 -2.85 4.60
C THR A 30 8.69 -4.19 4.92
N HIS A 31 7.44 -4.16 5.35
CA HIS A 31 6.59 -5.34 5.42
C HIS A 31 5.90 -5.55 4.06
N PHE A 32 6.11 -6.72 3.46
CA PHE A 32 5.45 -7.09 2.20
C PHE A 32 4.29 -8.04 2.49
N GLU A 33 3.13 -7.73 1.90
CA GLU A 33 1.93 -8.55 2.01
C GLU A 33 1.34 -8.78 0.62
N ILE A 34 0.95 -10.02 0.31
CA ILE A 34 0.26 -10.33 -0.94
C ILE A 34 -1.25 -10.19 -0.69
N VAL A 35 -1.92 -9.41 -1.53
CA VAL A 35 -3.34 -9.13 -1.36
C VAL A 35 -4.14 -9.34 -2.65
N PRO A 36 -5.44 -9.64 -2.53
CA PRO A 36 -6.34 -9.70 -3.67
C PRO A 36 -6.48 -8.36 -4.38
N ALA A 37 -6.85 -8.40 -5.67
CA ALA A 37 -7.13 -7.20 -6.45
C ALA A 37 -8.16 -6.29 -5.76
N THR A 38 -9.19 -6.86 -5.16
CA THR A 38 -10.25 -6.11 -4.47
C THR A 38 -9.69 -5.20 -3.37
N ILE A 39 -8.73 -5.69 -2.58
CA ILE A 39 -8.10 -4.94 -1.50
C ILE A 39 -7.19 -3.84 -2.06
N LEU A 40 -6.40 -4.12 -3.09
CA LEU A 40 -5.54 -3.11 -3.72
C LEU A 40 -6.34 -1.94 -4.31
N TYR A 41 -7.44 -2.22 -5.01
CA TYR A 41 -8.29 -1.18 -5.58
C TYR A 41 -9.12 -0.46 -4.52
N GLU A 42 -9.41 -1.12 -3.40
CA GLU A 42 -10.00 -0.46 -2.23
C GLU A 42 -9.00 0.54 -1.66
N PHE A 43 -7.75 0.17 -1.42
CA PHE A 43 -6.71 1.14 -1.04
C PHE A 43 -6.53 2.25 -2.08
N GLY A 44 -6.54 1.94 -3.37
CA GLY A 44 -6.43 2.94 -4.43
C GLY A 44 -7.57 3.97 -4.43
N ALA A 45 -8.80 3.53 -4.17
CA ALA A 45 -9.98 4.39 -4.19
C ALA A 45 -10.19 5.15 -2.86
N TYR A 46 -9.92 4.50 -1.73
CA TYR A 46 -10.12 5.05 -0.39
C TYR A 46 -8.86 5.76 0.14
N LEU A 47 -7.71 5.59 -0.53
CA LEU A 47 -6.36 6.04 -0.19
C LEU A 47 -5.79 5.41 1.08
N LEU A 48 -6.53 5.43 2.18
CA LEU A 48 -6.10 4.95 3.49
C LEU A 48 -7.25 4.20 4.18
N PRO A 49 -6.95 3.12 4.93
CA PRO A 49 -7.95 2.35 5.66
C PRO A 49 -8.60 3.21 6.76
N GLY A 50 -9.90 3.06 6.97
CA GLY A 50 -10.62 3.79 8.05
C GLY A 50 -11.08 5.20 7.70
N ARG A 51 -11.11 5.57 6.41
CA ARG A 51 -11.78 6.80 5.96
C ARG A 51 -13.30 6.70 6.18
N PHE A 52 -13.98 7.84 6.27
CA PHE A 52 -15.44 7.87 6.33
C PHE A 52 -16.05 7.26 5.06
N SER A 53 -17.20 6.63 5.22
CA SER A 53 -18.02 6.13 4.12
C SER A 53 -18.53 7.34 3.33
N HIS A 54 -18.31 7.34 2.02
CA HIS A 54 -18.89 8.34 1.13
C HIS A 54 -18.99 7.74 -0.28
N TRP A 55 -20.11 7.99 -0.97
CA TRP A 55 -20.42 7.35 -2.26
C TRP A 55 -19.37 7.61 -3.35
N THR A 56 -18.63 8.73 -3.29
CA THR A 56 -17.56 9.02 -4.25
C THR A 56 -16.42 8.01 -4.19
N HIS A 57 -16.10 7.47 -3.01
CA HIS A 57 -15.10 6.42 -2.86
C HIS A 57 -15.57 5.13 -3.55
N GLY A 58 -16.84 4.76 -3.37
CA GLY A 58 -17.45 3.62 -4.07
C GLY A 58 -17.46 3.79 -5.59
N LYS A 59 -17.77 4.99 -6.09
CA LYS A 59 -17.69 5.31 -7.53
C LYS A 59 -16.26 5.20 -8.07
N ALA A 60 -15.27 5.69 -7.32
CA ALA A 60 -13.86 5.59 -7.70
C ALA A 60 -13.41 4.13 -7.73
N TYR A 61 -13.74 3.35 -6.70
CA TYR A 61 -13.47 1.92 -6.62
C TYR A 61 -14.03 1.17 -7.83
N TYR A 62 -15.31 1.38 -8.14
CA TYR A 62 -15.95 0.73 -9.27
C TYR A 62 -15.23 1.06 -10.58
N THR A 63 -14.88 2.33 -10.79
CA THR A 63 -14.16 2.78 -12.00
C THR A 63 -12.80 2.08 -12.13
N MET A 64 -12.00 2.07 -11.05
CA MET A 64 -10.66 1.47 -11.07
C MET A 64 -10.72 -0.05 -11.21
N LYS A 65 -11.62 -0.71 -10.48
CA LYS A 65 -11.81 -2.16 -10.55
C LYS A 65 -12.33 -2.58 -11.93
N SER A 66 -13.28 -1.85 -12.52
CA SER A 66 -13.74 -2.15 -13.87
C SER A 66 -12.61 -2.01 -14.89
N ALA A 67 -11.77 -0.98 -14.79
CA ALA A 67 -10.60 -0.86 -15.66
C ALA A 67 -9.64 -2.06 -15.51
N TYR A 68 -9.48 -2.60 -14.31
CA TYR A 68 -8.72 -3.83 -14.06
C TYR A 68 -9.39 -5.08 -14.65
N ASP A 69 -10.69 -5.26 -14.42
CA ASP A 69 -11.45 -6.42 -14.88
C ASP A 69 -11.45 -6.48 -16.43
N TYR A 70 -11.46 -5.32 -17.11
CA TYR A 70 -11.31 -5.22 -18.56
C TYR A 70 -9.85 -5.23 -19.06
N GLY A 71 -8.86 -5.37 -18.18
CA GLY A 71 -7.44 -5.42 -18.53
C GLY A 71 -6.86 -4.09 -19.04
N LEU A 72 -7.54 -2.96 -18.79
CA LEU A 72 -7.12 -1.62 -19.20
C LEU A 72 -6.09 -1.00 -18.25
N SER A 73 -6.06 -1.44 -17.00
CA SER A 73 -5.13 -0.96 -15.98
C SER A 73 -4.76 -2.08 -15.00
N LYS A 74 -3.52 -2.08 -14.51
CA LYS A 74 -3.07 -3.03 -13.49
C LYS A 74 -2.16 -2.32 -12.49
N ILE A 75 -2.61 -2.26 -11.24
CA ILE A 75 -1.77 -1.86 -10.11
C ILE A 75 -0.99 -3.09 -9.66
N TYR A 76 0.34 -3.03 -9.71
CA TYR A 76 1.21 -4.12 -9.29
C TYR A 76 1.45 -4.11 -7.78
N GLU A 77 1.53 -2.90 -7.21
CA GLU A 77 1.73 -2.67 -5.79
C GLU A 77 1.11 -1.36 -5.30
N LEU A 78 0.91 -1.28 -3.99
CA LEU A 78 0.65 -0.04 -3.27
C LEU A 78 1.55 0.02 -2.03
N VAL A 79 2.17 1.19 -1.79
CA VAL A 79 3.12 1.37 -0.69
C VAL A 79 2.68 2.51 0.22
N ILE A 80 2.63 2.22 1.52
CA ILE A 80 2.51 3.21 2.58
C ILE A 80 3.91 3.51 3.09
N ASN A 81 4.40 4.72 2.79
CA ASN A 81 5.73 5.20 3.17
C ASN A 81 5.78 5.66 4.65
N ALA A 82 5.51 4.72 5.55
CA ALA A 82 5.69 4.88 6.99
C ALA A 82 7.06 4.32 7.43
N ASN A 83 7.37 4.35 8.73
CA ASN A 83 8.53 3.67 9.28
C ASN A 83 8.10 2.74 10.43
N PRO A 84 7.98 1.42 10.21
CA PRO A 84 8.31 0.69 8.98
C PRO A 84 7.33 0.97 7.81
N SER A 85 7.79 0.77 6.58
CA SER A 85 6.97 0.85 5.36
C SER A 85 6.10 -0.39 5.21
N TYR A 86 4.96 -0.26 4.54
CA TYR A 86 4.08 -1.37 4.20
C TYR A 86 3.86 -1.40 2.68
N ALA A 87 4.08 -2.55 2.06
CA ALA A 87 3.92 -2.74 0.63
C ALA A 87 2.98 -3.91 0.35
N PHE A 88 1.91 -3.63 -0.39
CA PHE A 88 0.89 -4.60 -0.78
C PHE A 88 1.12 -5.00 -2.23
N LEU A 89 1.37 -6.28 -2.47
CA LEU A 89 1.65 -6.87 -3.77
C LEU A 89 0.39 -7.54 -4.33
N LEU A 90 0.11 -7.35 -5.61
CA LEU A 90 -1.04 -7.99 -6.24
C LEU A 90 -0.86 -9.50 -6.37
N GLU A 91 -1.83 -10.29 -5.89
CA GLU A 91 -1.78 -11.75 -5.92
C GLU A 91 -1.59 -12.34 -7.32
N THR A 92 -2.07 -11.67 -8.37
CA THR A 92 -1.97 -12.16 -9.76
C THR A 92 -0.62 -11.86 -10.40
N ASN A 93 0.32 -11.24 -9.68
CA ASN A 93 1.68 -11.07 -10.15
C ASN A 93 2.41 -12.41 -10.22
N SER A 94 3.28 -12.55 -11.23
CA SER A 94 4.25 -13.65 -11.27
C SER A 94 5.38 -13.39 -10.27
N LEU A 95 6.12 -14.45 -9.91
CA LEU A 95 7.30 -14.32 -9.06
C LEU A 95 8.29 -13.28 -9.61
N LEU A 96 8.55 -13.29 -10.93
CA LEU A 96 9.43 -12.32 -11.58
C LEU A 96 8.92 -10.88 -11.43
N GLN A 97 7.62 -10.66 -11.62
CA GLN A 97 7.00 -9.35 -11.43
C GLN A 97 7.17 -8.89 -9.98
N ASN A 98 6.90 -9.75 -9.00
CA ASN A 98 7.08 -9.40 -7.58
C ASN A 98 8.54 -9.12 -7.23
N LYS A 99 9.52 -9.84 -7.80
CA LYS A 99 10.94 -9.51 -7.61
C LYS A 99 11.28 -8.09 -8.11
N PHE A 100 10.78 -7.73 -9.30
CA PHE A 100 10.98 -6.39 -9.84
C PHE A 100 10.31 -5.31 -8.98
N VAL A 101 9.08 -5.58 -8.57
CA VAL A 101 8.30 -4.69 -7.70
C VAL A 101 8.97 -4.52 -6.33
N VAL A 102 9.47 -5.57 -5.69
CA VAL A 102 10.21 -5.47 -4.42
C VAL A 102 11.43 -4.57 -4.56
N ALA A 103 12.22 -4.74 -5.63
CA ALA A 103 13.36 -3.87 -5.90
C ALA A 103 12.94 -2.41 -6.11
N HIS A 104 11.85 -2.19 -6.84
CA HIS A 104 11.24 -0.88 -7.01
C HIS A 104 10.81 -0.27 -5.67
N VAL A 105 10.10 -1.03 -4.82
CA VAL A 105 9.63 -0.60 -3.49
C VAL A 105 10.80 -0.15 -2.63
N PHE A 106 11.91 -0.88 -2.58
CA PHE A 106 13.09 -0.44 -1.83
C PHE A 106 13.70 0.85 -2.37
N GLY A 107 13.75 1.03 -3.69
CA GLY A 107 14.16 2.31 -4.28
C GLY A 107 13.23 3.46 -3.88
N HIS A 108 11.92 3.21 -3.87
CA HIS A 108 10.93 4.18 -3.43
C HIS A 108 11.08 4.56 -1.96
N THR A 109 11.18 3.58 -1.06
CA THR A 109 11.27 3.87 0.38
C THR A 109 12.58 4.56 0.74
N ASP A 110 13.68 4.24 0.08
CA ASP A 110 14.95 5.00 0.19
C ASP A 110 14.75 6.47 -0.25
N PHE A 111 14.16 6.69 -1.42
CA PHE A 111 13.88 8.03 -1.92
C PHE A 111 13.02 8.84 -0.94
N PHE A 112 11.93 8.27 -0.43
CA PHE A 112 11.06 8.96 0.54
C PHE A 112 11.76 9.24 1.87
N LYS A 113 12.68 8.37 2.30
CA LYS A 113 13.46 8.58 3.53
C LYS A 113 14.45 9.73 3.41
N ASN A 114 15.14 9.81 2.27
CA ASN A 114 16.33 10.64 2.09
C ASN A 114 16.07 11.94 1.31
N ASN A 115 14.88 12.11 0.72
CA ASN A 115 14.54 13.32 -0.01
C ASN A 115 14.08 14.46 0.92
N ILE A 116 14.72 15.63 0.79
CA ILE A 116 14.44 16.83 1.60
C ILE A 116 12.99 17.33 1.52
N TRP A 117 12.34 17.19 0.36
CA TRP A 117 10.94 17.59 0.19
C TRP A 117 9.97 16.67 0.89
N PHE A 118 10.36 15.41 1.11
CA PHE A 118 9.56 14.42 1.85
C PHE A 118 9.95 14.30 3.32
N ALA A 119 11.05 14.93 3.75
CA ALA A 119 11.46 15.00 5.16
C ALA A 119 10.35 15.43 6.16
N PRO A 120 9.47 16.41 5.86
CA PRO A 120 8.40 16.80 6.78
C PRO A 120 7.18 15.86 6.77
N THR A 121 7.15 14.84 5.91
CA THR A 121 6.01 13.90 5.88
C THR A 121 5.95 13.05 7.13
N ASN A 122 4.72 12.76 7.59
CA ASN A 122 4.49 11.98 8.79
C ASN A 122 4.84 10.50 8.56
N ARG A 123 5.88 10.02 9.23
CA ARG A 123 6.36 8.62 9.18
C ARG A 123 5.49 7.65 10.00
N GLN A 124 4.58 8.17 10.83
CA GLN A 124 3.61 7.42 11.63
C GLN A 124 2.17 7.63 11.11
N MET A 125 2.04 7.82 9.80
CA MET A 125 0.75 8.09 9.14
C MET A 125 -0.35 7.08 9.55
N LEU A 126 -0.01 5.79 9.69
CA LEU A 126 -0.97 4.75 10.05
C LEU A 126 -1.65 4.99 11.40
N GLU A 127 -0.92 5.49 12.39
CA GLU A 127 -1.47 5.82 13.71
C GLU A 127 -2.45 6.99 13.61
N THR A 128 -2.05 8.05 12.90
CA THR A 128 -2.90 9.22 12.68
C THR A 128 -4.19 8.86 11.95
N VAL A 129 -4.10 8.01 10.93
CA VAL A 129 -5.25 7.50 10.18
C VAL A 129 -6.18 6.71 11.11
N SER A 130 -5.64 5.81 11.93
CA SER A 130 -6.43 5.02 12.88
C SER A 130 -7.17 5.90 13.90
N GLN A 131 -6.51 6.91 14.44
CA GLN A 131 -7.13 7.88 15.36
C GLN A 131 -8.24 8.68 14.69
N ASN A 132 -8.02 9.17 13.47
CA ASN A 132 -9.03 9.88 12.70
C ASN A 132 -10.24 8.99 12.39
N ALA A 133 -9.99 7.73 12.00
CA ALA A 133 -11.02 6.74 11.74
C ALA A 133 -11.88 6.49 12.98
N GLN A 134 -11.26 6.36 14.16
CA GLN A 134 -11.98 6.19 15.41
C GLN A 134 -12.82 7.42 15.76
N ARG A 135 -12.29 8.62 15.54
CA ARG A 135 -13.01 9.87 15.79
C ARG A 135 -14.25 10.01 14.91
N ILE A 136 -14.12 9.70 13.62
CA ILE A 136 -15.25 9.70 12.68
C ILE A 136 -16.32 8.69 13.11
N ARG A 137 -15.91 7.46 13.47
CA ARG A 137 -16.84 6.45 14.00
C ARG A 137 -17.57 6.92 15.25
N GLN A 138 -16.86 7.62 16.15
CA GLN A 138 -17.47 8.17 17.35
C GLN A 138 -18.55 9.21 17.02
N TYR A 139 -18.31 10.09 16.05
CA TYR A 139 -19.32 11.04 15.58
C TYR A 139 -20.54 10.34 14.99
N GLY A 140 -20.35 9.26 14.21
CA GLY A 140 -21.48 8.46 13.70
C GLY A 140 -22.35 7.87 14.81
N ILE A 141 -21.75 7.47 15.94
CA ILE A 141 -22.47 6.98 17.12
C ILE A 141 -23.23 8.10 17.84
N GLU A 142 -22.64 9.29 17.96
CA GLU A 142 -23.21 10.42 18.71
C GLU A 142 -24.32 11.13 17.93
N GLU A 143 -24.11 11.39 16.63
CA GLU A 143 -24.95 12.27 15.80
C GLU A 143 -25.78 11.49 14.76
N GLY A 144 -25.43 10.23 14.50
CA GLY A 144 -26.02 9.39 13.46
C GLY A 144 -25.27 9.46 12.12
N ASP A 145 -25.15 8.32 11.44
CA ASP A 145 -24.30 8.15 10.25
C ASP A 145 -24.63 9.12 9.09
N LEU A 146 -25.90 9.56 8.95
CA LEU A 146 -26.34 10.45 7.88
C LEU A 146 -25.88 11.92 8.07
N GLU A 147 -25.63 12.35 9.30
CA GLU A 147 -25.17 13.72 9.61
C GLU A 147 -23.65 13.85 9.52
N VAL A 148 -22.93 12.71 9.44
CA VAL A 148 -21.46 12.62 9.44
C VAL A 148 -20.89 12.35 8.03
N GLU A 149 -21.75 12.04 7.06
CA GLU A 149 -21.39 11.74 5.66
C GLU A 149 -21.05 12.97 4.80
#